data_AF-A0A2T6D1X5-F1
#
_entry.id   AF-A0A2T6D1X5-F1
#
_cell.length_a   1.000
_cell.length_b   1.000
_cell.length_c   1.000
_cell.angle_alpha   90.00
_cell.angle_beta   90.00
_cell.angle_gamma   90.00
#
_symmetry.space_group_name_H-M   'P 1'
#
loop_
_entity.id
_entity.type
_entity.pdbx_description
1 polymer ?
#
loop_
_entity_poly.entity_id
_entity_poly.type
_entity_poly.pdbx_seq_one_letter_code
_entity_poly.pdbx_strand_id
1 'polypeptide(L)'
;MEEPSMHRFLLRFLPLLLLIAAMVRAGEVRLTYSVVPPATAVGPGGVLQVQVAALNGTTEEALPAWPGAVAGALIIDGRREPVVVRWGAGPTPVAVLAGGFQLRTLEVALPPRWSGSAILEIEAGAAGILRAGIVVTAPSSPASSPAEVSQRPTTSLVRVKPAAARLRRVFADRLAPHEPIYFIYGPDDPTAKFQFSFKYKLLDFRDVGEQRMARTLHFGFTQRSLWDIAGVSSPFYDTSYMPELIYESLAPAPEQRDTWVTWLGFQVALKHESNGRDGPMSRSLNTVYGRSAVAFGDLDSWHLLVAPEVFAYVSSLEDNPDLKDYRGYGRLTLLLGKNDGPSVSVTTWAGKKLNHGSVQVDLTLPIRTQLLNFETYFLIQYFNGYGESLRSYREHSETVRAGFSLVR
;
A
#
# COMPACT_ATOMS: atom_id res chain seq x y z
N MET A 1 37.70 23.55 6.82
CA MET A 1 36.49 23.96 7.56
C MET A 1 35.37 24.03 6.54
N GLU A 2 34.73 22.90 6.27
CA GLU A 2 33.52 22.87 5.45
C GLU A 2 32.33 23.15 6.37
N GLU A 3 31.49 24.10 5.98
CA GLU A 3 30.23 24.38 6.67
C GLU A 3 29.30 23.16 6.67
N PRO A 4 28.48 22.97 7.72
CA PRO A 4 27.58 21.83 7.80
C PRO A 4 26.46 21.90 6.74
N SER A 5 26.44 20.86 5.90
CA SER A 5 25.43 20.49 4.87
C SER A 5 23.96 20.79 5.25
N MET A 6 23.62 20.69 6.54
CA MET A 6 22.27 20.88 7.07
C MET A 6 21.67 22.28 6.82
N HIS A 7 22.49 23.34 6.81
CA HIS A 7 21.99 24.70 6.63
C HIS A 7 21.57 24.98 5.17
N ARG A 8 22.31 24.40 4.19
CA ARG A 8 21.98 24.49 2.76
C ARG A 8 20.77 23.61 2.39
N PHE A 9 20.55 22.52 3.12
CA PHE A 9 19.40 21.64 2.95
C PHE A 9 18.08 22.33 3.34
N LEU A 10 18.04 22.99 4.51
CA LEU A 10 16.85 23.72 5.01
C LEU A 10 16.45 24.90 4.10
N LEU A 11 17.42 25.62 3.53
CA LEU A 11 17.18 26.78 2.66
C LEU A 11 16.56 26.41 1.29
N ARG A 12 16.73 25.18 0.82
CA ARG A 12 16.19 24.71 -0.47
C ARG A 12 14.71 24.29 -0.43
N PHE A 13 14.16 24.01 0.76
CA PHE A 13 12.77 23.53 0.93
C PHE A 13 11.79 24.60 1.46
N LEU A 14 12.29 25.75 1.91
CA LEU A 14 11.49 26.90 2.36
C LEU A 14 10.47 27.42 1.33
N PRO A 15 10.76 27.51 0.01
CA PRO A 15 9.77 27.98 -0.97
C PRO A 15 8.64 26.96 -1.22
N LEU A 16 8.88 25.67 -1.00
CA LEU A 16 7.86 24.61 -1.13
C LEU A 16 6.85 24.66 0.03
N LEU A 17 7.32 24.97 1.24
CA LEU A 17 6.51 25.16 2.44
C LEU A 17 5.56 26.37 2.33
N LEU A 18 6.00 27.47 1.70
CA LEU A 18 5.18 28.66 1.49
C LEU A 18 4.09 28.49 0.43
N LEU A 19 4.30 27.62 -0.57
CA LEU A 19 3.30 27.31 -1.61
C LEU A 19 2.10 26.50 -1.04
N ILE A 20 2.36 25.66 -0.04
CA ILE A 20 1.36 24.80 0.61
C ILE A 20 0.43 25.62 1.52
N ALA A 21 0.92 26.71 2.11
CA ALA A 21 0.13 27.60 2.97
C ALA A 21 -0.97 28.39 2.22
N ALA A 22 -0.94 28.45 0.89
CA ALA A 22 -1.85 29.26 0.08
C ALA A 22 -3.12 28.51 -0.39
N MET A 23 -3.24 27.20 -0.15
CA MET A 23 -4.37 26.40 -0.66
C MET A 23 -5.19 25.79 0.48
N VAL A 24 -6.02 26.61 1.11
CA VAL A 24 -7.11 26.14 1.99
C VAL A 24 -8.40 26.84 1.56
N ARG A 25 -9.24 26.12 0.82
CA ARG A 25 -10.65 26.44 0.60
C ARG A 25 -11.52 25.22 0.82
N ALA A 26 -12.47 25.33 1.74
CA ALA A 26 -13.51 24.33 1.98
C ALA A 26 -14.40 24.17 0.73
N GLY A 27 -14.73 22.93 0.37
CA GLY A 27 -15.58 22.63 -0.79
C GLY A 27 -16.33 21.31 -0.63
N GLU A 28 -17.64 21.45 -0.47
CA GLU A 28 -18.80 20.57 -0.71
C GLU A 28 -18.67 19.03 -0.85
N VAL A 29 -19.69 18.37 -0.29
CA VAL A 29 -20.06 16.95 -0.42
C VAL A 29 -19.90 16.44 -1.85
N ARG A 30 -19.03 15.43 -2.04
CA ARG A 30 -18.86 14.74 -3.34
C ARG A 30 -18.91 13.22 -3.17
N LEU A 31 -19.78 12.59 -3.96
CA LEU A 31 -19.71 11.16 -4.25
C LEU A 31 -18.44 10.86 -5.05
N THR A 32 -17.75 9.76 -4.72
CA THR A 32 -16.56 9.30 -5.45
C THR A 32 -16.99 8.33 -6.53
N TYR A 33 -16.60 8.56 -7.79
CA TYR A 33 -16.93 7.67 -8.90
C TYR A 33 -15.71 6.87 -9.34
N SER A 34 -15.90 5.59 -9.69
CA SER A 34 -14.84 4.70 -10.14
C SER A 34 -15.36 3.74 -11.21
N VAL A 35 -14.53 3.41 -12.20
CA VAL A 35 -14.89 2.46 -13.26
C VAL A 35 -14.32 1.10 -12.88
N VAL A 36 -15.20 0.11 -12.83
CA VAL A 36 -14.86 -1.29 -12.60
C VAL A 36 -14.66 -1.94 -13.98
N PRO A 37 -13.44 -2.45 -14.27
CA PRO A 37 -13.18 -3.12 -15.53
C PRO A 37 -14.01 -4.42 -15.64
N PRO A 38 -14.34 -4.85 -16.87
CA PRO A 38 -15.14 -6.05 -17.10
C PRO A 38 -14.38 -7.31 -16.68
N ALA A 39 -15.11 -8.30 -16.17
CA ALA A 39 -14.55 -9.60 -15.77
C ALA A 39 -14.32 -10.56 -16.96
N THR A 40 -14.80 -10.22 -18.15
CA THR A 40 -14.78 -11.08 -19.34
C THR A 40 -14.09 -10.38 -20.51
N ALA A 41 -13.17 -11.09 -21.16
CA ALA A 41 -12.56 -10.63 -22.40
C ALA A 41 -13.62 -10.53 -23.49
N VAL A 42 -13.71 -9.39 -24.15
CA VAL A 42 -14.63 -9.14 -25.28
C VAL A 42 -13.82 -9.22 -26.57
N GLY A 43 -14.40 -9.80 -27.62
CA GLY A 43 -13.76 -9.84 -28.94
C GLY A 43 -13.75 -8.47 -29.64
N PRO A 44 -12.92 -8.28 -30.68
CA PRO A 44 -12.91 -7.06 -31.50
C PRO A 44 -14.31 -6.75 -32.04
N GLY A 45 -14.72 -5.47 -32.02
CA GLY A 45 -16.05 -5.03 -32.46
C GLY A 45 -17.21 -5.38 -31.52
N GLY A 46 -16.95 -6.00 -30.38
CA GLY A 46 -17.96 -6.29 -29.37
C GLY A 46 -18.36 -5.05 -28.55
N VAL A 47 -19.47 -5.19 -27.81
CA VAL A 47 -19.89 -4.22 -26.81
C VAL A 47 -19.29 -4.62 -25.46
N LEU A 48 -18.42 -3.77 -24.93
CA LEU A 48 -17.81 -3.93 -23.62
C LEU A 48 -18.74 -3.37 -22.54
N GLN A 49 -19.15 -4.21 -21.59
CA GLN A 49 -19.92 -3.75 -20.43
C GLN A 49 -18.98 -3.41 -19.27
N VAL A 50 -18.87 -2.14 -18.93
CA VAL A 50 -18.13 -1.66 -17.76
C VAL A 50 -19.10 -1.17 -16.70
N GLN A 51 -18.75 -1.27 -15.41
CA GLN A 51 -19.61 -0.74 -14.35
C GLN A 51 -19.00 0.55 -13.81
N VAL A 52 -19.81 1.60 -13.70
CA VAL A 52 -19.43 2.81 -12.97
C VAL A 52 -20.03 2.71 -11.58
N ALA A 53 -19.17 2.74 -10.57
CA ALA A 53 -19.54 2.78 -9.16
C ALA A 53 -19.61 4.23 -8.69
N ALA A 54 -20.72 4.63 -8.10
CA ALA A 54 -20.82 5.82 -7.26
C ALA A 54 -20.70 5.37 -5.80
N LEU A 55 -19.66 5.82 -5.11
CA LEU A 55 -19.41 5.52 -3.70
C LEU A 55 -19.78 6.72 -2.85
N ASN A 56 -20.57 6.48 -1.81
CA ASN A 56 -20.87 7.50 -0.82
C ASN A 56 -19.96 7.37 0.39
N GLY A 57 -18.92 8.20 0.43
CA GLY A 57 -17.98 8.28 1.55
C GLY A 57 -18.43 9.21 2.67
N THR A 58 -19.61 9.83 2.59
CA THR A 58 -20.10 10.77 3.61
C THR A 58 -21.00 10.07 4.64
N THR A 59 -21.39 10.83 5.67
CA THR A 59 -22.27 10.39 6.75
C THR A 59 -23.76 10.53 6.43
N GLU A 60 -24.11 11.12 5.28
CA GLU A 60 -25.49 11.37 4.86
C GLU A 60 -25.77 10.61 3.56
N GLU A 61 -27.04 10.33 3.26
CA GLU A 61 -27.40 9.77 1.96
C GLU A 61 -27.22 10.80 0.83
N ALA A 62 -26.79 10.33 -0.33
CA ALA A 62 -26.54 11.21 -1.48
C ALA A 62 -27.05 10.58 -2.78
N LEU A 63 -27.70 11.38 -3.61
CA LEU A 63 -28.20 10.94 -4.90
C LEU A 63 -27.09 11.07 -5.96
N PRO A 64 -26.73 9.99 -6.66
CA PRO A 64 -25.72 10.04 -7.72
C PRO A 64 -26.23 10.81 -8.94
N ALA A 65 -25.47 11.85 -9.31
CA ALA A 65 -25.72 12.70 -10.47
C ALA A 65 -25.17 12.04 -11.74
N TRP A 66 -25.81 10.97 -12.19
CA TRP A 66 -25.40 10.29 -13.43
C TRP A 66 -25.63 11.20 -14.65
N PRO A 67 -24.59 11.58 -15.41
CA PRO A 67 -24.76 12.45 -16.56
C PRO A 67 -25.60 11.74 -17.64
N GLY A 68 -26.53 12.44 -18.28
CA GLY A 68 -27.41 11.87 -19.31
C GLY A 68 -26.66 11.41 -20.57
N ALA A 69 -25.61 12.13 -20.94
CA ALA A 69 -24.68 11.77 -22.00
C ALA A 69 -23.27 11.58 -21.41
N VAL A 70 -22.55 10.58 -21.92
CA VAL A 70 -21.19 10.26 -21.50
C VAL A 70 -20.33 10.25 -22.75
N ALA A 71 -19.15 10.85 -22.70
CA ALA A 71 -18.15 10.72 -23.76
C ALA A 71 -17.12 9.68 -23.33
N GLY A 72 -16.64 8.88 -24.28
CA GLY A 72 -15.62 7.86 -24.02
C GLY A 72 -14.54 7.87 -25.09
N ALA A 73 -13.33 7.50 -24.70
CA ALA A 73 -12.21 7.32 -25.61
C ALA A 73 -11.34 6.13 -25.16
N LEU A 74 -10.68 5.48 -26.12
CA LEU A 74 -9.63 4.50 -25.87
C LEU A 74 -8.28 5.15 -26.11
N ILE A 75 -7.35 5.00 -25.17
CA ILE A 75 -5.94 5.30 -25.38
C ILE A 75 -5.25 4.00 -25.76
N ILE A 76 -4.82 3.93 -27.01
CA ILE A 76 -4.10 2.80 -27.61
C ILE A 76 -2.77 3.34 -28.10
N ASP A 77 -1.65 2.84 -27.57
CA ASP A 77 -0.30 3.28 -27.94
C ASP A 77 -0.11 4.81 -27.91
N GLY A 78 -0.73 5.46 -26.93
CA GLY A 78 -0.70 6.93 -26.75
C GLY A 78 -1.64 7.72 -27.69
N ARG A 79 -2.37 7.06 -28.59
CA ARG A 79 -3.37 7.70 -29.46
C ARG A 79 -4.76 7.59 -28.83
N ARG A 80 -5.50 8.71 -28.82
CA ARG A 80 -6.86 8.78 -28.27
C ARG A 80 -7.89 8.58 -29.37
N GLU A 81 -8.58 7.45 -29.34
CA GLU A 81 -9.62 7.06 -30.28
C GLU A 81 -11.00 7.19 -29.63
N PRO A 82 -11.91 8.04 -30.14
CA PRO A 82 -13.24 8.18 -29.55
C PRO A 82 -14.05 6.89 -29.69
N VAL A 83 -14.80 6.53 -28.65
CA VAL A 83 -15.70 5.37 -28.65
C VAL A 83 -17.10 5.75 -28.25
N VAL A 84 -18.08 5.05 -28.82
CA VAL A 84 -19.49 5.25 -28.47
C VAL A 84 -19.73 4.60 -27.11
N VAL A 85 -20.15 5.40 -26.13
CA VAL A 85 -20.50 4.94 -24.79
C VAL A 85 -21.95 5.28 -24.48
N ARG A 86 -22.67 4.34 -23.86
CA ARG A 86 -24.08 4.47 -23.52
C ARG A 86 -24.36 3.84 -22.17
N TRP A 87 -25.23 4.45 -21.37
CA TRP A 87 -25.74 3.77 -20.17
C TRP A 87 -26.59 2.57 -20.60
N GLY A 88 -26.28 1.40 -20.04
CA GLY A 88 -27.10 0.21 -20.20
C GLY A 88 -28.48 0.41 -19.56
N ALA A 89 -29.45 -0.43 -19.96
CA ALA A 89 -30.76 -0.45 -19.32
C ALA A 89 -30.60 -0.76 -17.82
N GLY A 90 -31.05 0.15 -16.97
CA GLY A 90 -30.86 0.06 -15.53
C GLY A 90 -31.92 0.83 -14.76
N PRO A 91 -32.11 0.52 -13.47
CA PRO A 91 -33.12 1.18 -12.64
C PRO A 91 -32.83 2.68 -12.50
N THR A 92 -33.88 3.46 -12.25
CA THR A 92 -33.81 4.88 -11.93
C THR A 92 -32.80 5.14 -10.81
N PRO A 93 -32.01 6.22 -10.83
CA PRO A 93 -31.08 6.53 -9.75
C PRO A 93 -31.78 6.52 -8.39
N VAL A 94 -31.17 5.87 -7.40
CA VAL A 94 -31.69 5.79 -6.02
C VAL A 94 -30.61 6.38 -5.11
N ALA A 95 -31.03 7.04 -4.03
CA ALA A 95 -30.11 7.58 -3.04
C ALA A 95 -29.17 6.48 -2.51
N VAL A 96 -27.88 6.81 -2.45
CA VAL A 96 -26.85 5.94 -1.88
C VAL A 96 -26.70 6.32 -0.42
N LEU A 97 -27.04 5.40 0.49
CA LEU A 97 -26.84 5.60 1.93
C LEU A 97 -25.38 5.87 2.28
N ALA A 98 -25.13 6.48 3.44
CA ALA A 98 -23.80 6.67 4.00
C ALA A 98 -22.99 5.35 4.00
N GLY A 99 -21.76 5.39 3.49
CA GLY A 99 -20.91 4.20 3.30
C GLY A 99 -21.37 3.22 2.22
N GLY A 100 -22.45 3.54 1.51
CA GLY A 100 -23.04 2.72 0.45
C GLY A 100 -22.40 2.93 -0.92
N PHE A 101 -22.84 2.16 -1.90
CA PHE A 101 -22.49 2.39 -3.30
C PHE A 101 -23.65 1.98 -4.24
N GLN A 102 -23.70 2.62 -5.41
CA GLN A 102 -24.55 2.21 -6.53
C GLN A 102 -23.68 1.87 -7.73
N LEU A 103 -24.03 0.81 -8.45
CA LEU A 103 -23.38 0.42 -9.71
C LEU A 103 -24.33 0.73 -10.87
N ARG A 104 -23.80 1.30 -11.94
CA ARG A 104 -24.51 1.49 -13.20
C ARG A 104 -23.69 0.94 -14.35
N THR A 105 -24.32 0.13 -15.20
CA THR A 105 -23.66 -0.45 -16.37
C THR A 105 -23.54 0.59 -17.47
N LEU A 106 -22.35 0.70 -18.05
CA LEU A 106 -22.05 1.46 -19.24
C LEU A 106 -21.60 0.48 -20.33
N GLU A 107 -22.19 0.62 -21.50
CA GLU A 107 -21.88 -0.13 -22.71
C GLU A 107 -20.95 0.71 -23.58
N VAL A 108 -19.81 0.13 -23.94
CA VAL A 108 -18.76 0.77 -24.74
C VAL A 108 -18.60 -0.03 -26.02
N ALA A 109 -18.89 0.57 -27.17
CA ALA A 109 -18.68 -0.07 -28.47
C ALA A 109 -17.19 -0.05 -28.82
N LEU A 110 -16.57 -1.23 -28.93
CA LEU A 110 -15.15 -1.35 -29.26
C LEU A 110 -14.92 -1.23 -30.77
N PRO A 111 -13.75 -0.72 -31.21
CA PRO A 111 -13.37 -0.72 -32.62
C PRO A 111 -13.35 -2.14 -33.23
N PRO A 112 -13.83 -2.32 -34.47
CA PRO A 112 -14.05 -3.65 -35.08
C PRO A 112 -12.79 -4.47 -35.38
N ARG A 113 -11.60 -3.88 -35.29
CA ARG A 113 -10.33 -4.53 -35.66
C ARG A 113 -9.23 -4.41 -34.60
N TRP A 114 -9.59 -4.01 -33.39
CA TRP A 114 -8.61 -3.81 -32.33
C TRP A 114 -8.57 -5.02 -31.38
N SER A 115 -7.36 -5.47 -31.05
CA SER A 115 -7.05 -6.44 -30.01
C SER A 115 -5.77 -6.01 -29.31
N GLY A 116 -5.71 -6.12 -27.99
CA GLY A 116 -4.59 -5.65 -27.18
C GLY A 116 -5.03 -5.02 -25.86
N SER A 117 -4.12 -4.30 -25.21
CA SER A 117 -4.38 -3.54 -23.98
C SER A 117 -4.64 -2.06 -24.31
N ALA A 118 -5.67 -1.46 -23.70
CA ALA A 118 -5.96 -0.03 -23.83
C ALA A 118 -6.40 0.56 -22.50
N ILE A 119 -6.35 1.89 -22.40
CA ILE A 119 -6.98 2.63 -21.32
C ILE A 119 -8.29 3.20 -21.84
N LEU A 120 -9.40 2.80 -21.23
CA LEU A 120 -10.71 3.41 -21.44
C LEU A 120 -10.81 4.68 -20.58
N GLU A 121 -10.99 5.83 -21.22
CA GLU A 121 -11.37 7.09 -20.59
C GLU A 121 -12.87 7.33 -20.71
N ILE A 122 -13.49 7.79 -19.63
CA ILE A 122 -14.92 8.11 -19.55
C ILE A 122 -15.08 9.48 -18.90
N GLU A 123 -15.67 10.41 -19.63
CA GLU A 123 -15.98 11.74 -19.11
C GLU A 123 -17.32 11.70 -18.37
N ALA A 124 -17.27 11.66 -17.03
CA ALA A 124 -18.42 11.44 -16.17
C ALA A 124 -18.88 12.73 -15.45
N GLY A 125 -18.95 13.85 -16.19
CA GLY A 125 -19.48 15.13 -15.69
C GLY A 125 -18.77 15.63 -14.43
N ALA A 126 -19.51 15.83 -13.33
CA ALA A 126 -18.99 16.33 -12.04
C ALA A 126 -17.92 15.41 -11.39
N ALA A 127 -17.82 14.16 -11.85
CA ALA A 127 -16.81 13.20 -11.42
C ALA A 127 -15.45 13.35 -12.13
N GLY A 128 -15.37 14.17 -13.18
CA GLY A 128 -14.18 14.29 -14.02
C GLY A 128 -13.97 13.07 -14.94
N ILE A 129 -12.72 12.87 -15.37
CA ILE A 129 -12.33 11.78 -16.28
C ILE A 129 -12.03 10.53 -15.46
N LEU A 130 -12.76 9.46 -15.70
CA LEU A 130 -12.52 8.14 -15.11
C LEU A 130 -11.72 7.29 -16.09
N ARG A 131 -10.80 6.47 -15.57
CA ARG A 131 -9.92 5.62 -16.38
C ARG A 131 -9.99 4.16 -15.93
N ALA A 132 -9.99 3.24 -16.89
CA ALA A 132 -9.89 1.80 -16.62
C ALA A 132 -8.99 1.11 -17.67
N GLY A 133 -8.13 0.21 -17.22
CA GLY A 133 -7.41 -0.68 -18.13
C GLY A 133 -8.35 -1.76 -18.68
N ILE A 134 -8.30 -1.99 -19.99
CA ILE A 134 -9.07 -3.04 -20.66
C ILE A 134 -8.15 -3.90 -21.53
N VAL A 135 -8.48 -5.18 -21.66
CA VAL A 135 -7.78 -6.12 -22.54
C VAL A 135 -8.80 -6.77 -23.46
N VAL A 136 -8.57 -6.67 -24.77
CA VAL A 136 -9.40 -7.25 -25.82
C VAL A 136 -8.63 -8.35 -26.50
N THR A 137 -9.09 -9.59 -26.32
CA THR A 137 -8.46 -10.78 -26.89
C THR A 137 -9.11 -11.08 -28.23
N ALA A 138 -8.29 -11.35 -29.26
CA ALA A 138 -8.81 -11.80 -30.55
C ALA A 138 -9.56 -13.14 -30.38
N PRO A 139 -10.67 -13.38 -31.11
CA PRO A 139 -11.36 -14.65 -31.06
C PRO A 139 -10.43 -15.75 -31.57
N SER A 140 -10.11 -16.72 -30.73
CA SER A 140 -9.50 -17.97 -31.16
C SER A 140 -10.53 -18.77 -31.97
N SER A 141 -10.09 -19.37 -33.09
CA SER A 141 -10.93 -20.28 -33.89
C SER A 141 -11.49 -21.43 -33.03
N PRO A 142 -12.69 -21.94 -33.35
CA PRO A 142 -13.39 -22.89 -32.50
C PRO A 142 -12.77 -24.29 -32.65
N ALA A 143 -12.34 -24.89 -31.55
CA ALA A 143 -12.15 -26.33 -31.46
C ALA A 143 -13.31 -26.93 -30.64
N SER A 144 -14.05 -27.82 -31.30
CA SER A 144 -15.02 -28.81 -30.81
C SER A 144 -16.37 -28.36 -30.22
N SER A 145 -17.41 -28.89 -30.86
CA SER A 145 -18.84 -28.89 -30.53
C SER A 145 -19.19 -29.37 -29.10
N PRO A 146 -20.41 -29.09 -28.60
CA PRO A 146 -20.72 -28.99 -27.19
C PRO A 146 -21.00 -30.36 -26.55
N ALA A 147 -20.40 -30.61 -25.39
CA ALA A 147 -20.88 -31.65 -24.49
C ALA A 147 -22.17 -31.17 -23.83
N GLU A 148 -23.25 -31.87 -24.14
CA GLU A 148 -24.57 -31.75 -23.55
C GLU A 148 -24.51 -32.03 -22.04
N VAL A 149 -24.49 -30.97 -21.22
CA VAL A 149 -24.66 -31.09 -19.77
C VAL A 149 -26.13 -30.97 -19.45
N SER A 150 -26.72 -32.13 -19.20
CA SER A 150 -28.06 -32.37 -18.68
C SER A 150 -28.53 -31.29 -17.69
N GLN A 151 -29.61 -30.60 -18.05
CA GLN A 151 -30.37 -29.77 -17.12
C GLN A 151 -31.14 -30.67 -16.16
N ARG A 152 -30.68 -30.76 -14.91
CA ARG A 152 -31.58 -31.05 -13.77
C ARG A 152 -31.89 -29.74 -13.06
N PRO A 153 -33.17 -29.39 -12.85
CA PRO A 153 -33.52 -28.23 -12.07
C PRO A 153 -33.35 -28.56 -10.58
N THR A 154 -32.30 -28.04 -9.97
CA THR A 154 -32.29 -27.83 -8.50
C THR A 154 -32.55 -26.36 -8.26
N THR A 155 -33.83 -26.07 -8.08
CA THR A 155 -34.31 -24.87 -7.41
C THR A 155 -33.67 -24.78 -6.03
N SER A 156 -32.69 -23.89 -5.88
CA SER A 156 -32.49 -23.14 -4.64
C SER A 156 -32.27 -21.68 -5.02
N LEU A 157 -33.33 -20.89 -4.86
CA LEU A 157 -33.27 -19.44 -4.91
C LEU A 157 -32.44 -18.95 -3.71
N VAL A 158 -31.12 -19.00 -3.81
CA VAL A 158 -30.27 -18.12 -3.00
C VAL A 158 -30.10 -16.85 -3.80
N ARG A 159 -30.75 -15.79 -3.34
CA ARG A 159 -30.59 -14.41 -3.82
C ARG A 159 -29.09 -14.08 -3.89
N VAL A 160 -28.52 -14.10 -5.10
CA VAL A 160 -27.09 -13.84 -5.31
C VAL A 160 -26.82 -12.36 -5.03
N LYS A 161 -26.25 -12.08 -3.86
CA LYS A 161 -25.61 -10.77 -3.60
C LYS A 161 -24.46 -10.60 -4.62
N PRO A 162 -24.26 -9.43 -5.25
CA PRO A 162 -23.36 -9.30 -6.40
C PRO A 162 -21.90 -9.64 -6.06
N ALA A 163 -21.25 -10.48 -6.87
CA ALA A 163 -19.88 -10.97 -6.67
C ALA A 163 -18.81 -9.86 -6.63
N ALA A 164 -19.03 -8.73 -7.32
CA ALA A 164 -18.14 -7.56 -7.31
C ALA A 164 -18.09 -6.85 -5.95
N ALA A 165 -19.21 -6.80 -5.23
CA ALA A 165 -19.28 -6.26 -3.86
C ALA A 165 -18.52 -7.14 -2.87
N ARG A 166 -18.46 -8.46 -3.13
CA ARG A 166 -17.59 -9.38 -2.38
C ARG A 166 -16.13 -9.19 -2.74
N LEU A 167 -15.73 -9.05 -4.00
CA LEU A 167 -14.31 -8.88 -4.36
C LEU A 167 -13.71 -7.57 -3.82
N ARG A 168 -14.40 -6.42 -3.97
CA ARG A 168 -13.89 -5.14 -3.45
C ARG A 168 -13.79 -5.13 -1.93
N ARG A 169 -14.76 -5.76 -1.24
CA ARG A 169 -14.76 -5.91 0.23
C ARG A 169 -13.73 -6.94 0.71
N VAL A 170 -13.56 -8.05 -0.01
CA VAL A 170 -12.57 -9.10 0.31
C VAL A 170 -11.16 -8.57 0.16
N PHE A 171 -10.85 -7.79 -0.89
CA PHE A 171 -9.51 -7.22 -1.04
C PHE A 171 -9.28 -6.00 -0.14
N ALA A 172 -10.22 -5.05 -0.03
CA ALA A 172 -10.03 -3.85 0.77
C ALA A 172 -10.02 -4.12 2.29
N ASP A 173 -10.83 -5.07 2.79
CA ASP A 173 -10.87 -5.38 4.23
C ASP A 173 -9.76 -6.35 4.67
N ARG A 174 -9.02 -6.92 3.71
CA ARG A 174 -7.92 -7.86 3.97
C ARG A 174 -6.55 -7.26 3.69
N LEU A 175 -6.44 -6.29 2.78
CA LEU A 175 -5.19 -5.61 2.50
C LEU A 175 -5.01 -4.42 3.45
N ALA A 176 -3.87 -4.38 4.14
CA ALA A 176 -3.50 -3.30 5.03
C ALA A 176 -2.01 -2.95 4.84
N PRO A 177 -1.58 -1.74 5.20
CA PRO A 177 -0.16 -1.45 5.35
C PRO A 177 0.48 -2.34 6.43
N HIS A 178 1.79 -2.59 6.32
CA HIS A 178 2.52 -3.41 7.29
C HIS A 178 3.73 -2.69 7.90
N GLU A 179 4.70 -2.31 7.07
CA GLU A 179 5.84 -1.46 7.43
C GLU A 179 5.69 -0.08 6.75
N PRO A 180 6.49 0.93 7.12
CA PRO A 180 6.44 2.26 6.49
C PRO A 180 6.59 2.20 4.97
N ILE A 181 5.86 3.07 4.26
CA ILE A 181 5.89 3.20 2.81
C ILE A 181 6.40 4.60 2.47
N TYR A 182 7.59 4.70 1.89
CA TYR A 182 8.22 6.00 1.67
C TYR A 182 9.14 6.01 0.45
N PHE A 183 9.45 7.21 0.00
CA PHE A 183 10.53 7.51 -0.94
C PHE A 183 11.30 8.72 -0.42
N ILE A 184 12.60 8.55 -0.20
CA ILE A 184 13.49 9.58 0.36
C ILE A 184 14.78 9.68 -0.44
N TYR A 185 15.37 10.87 -0.48
CA TYR A 185 16.58 11.21 -1.20
C TYR A 185 17.54 12.00 -0.31
N GLY A 186 18.85 11.78 -0.46
CA GLY A 186 19.90 12.45 0.29
C GLY A 186 21.13 12.73 -0.57
N PRO A 187 22.15 13.39 0.03
CA PRO A 187 23.35 13.80 -0.68
C PRO A 187 24.38 12.69 -0.88
N ASP A 188 24.35 11.63 -0.04
CA ASP A 188 25.34 10.56 -0.02
C ASP A 188 24.85 9.32 -0.77
N ASP A 189 25.76 8.66 -1.50
CA ASP A 189 25.46 7.42 -2.19
C ASP A 189 25.22 6.25 -1.21
N PRO A 190 24.24 5.38 -1.46
CA PRO A 190 23.21 5.48 -2.50
C PRO A 190 22.22 6.62 -2.22
N THR A 191 22.04 7.51 -3.20
CA THR A 191 21.33 8.78 -2.98
C THR A 191 19.87 8.63 -2.57
N ALA A 192 19.17 7.59 -3.04
CA ALA A 192 17.76 7.38 -2.77
C ALA A 192 17.49 6.06 -2.03
N LYS A 193 16.43 6.07 -1.23
CA LYS A 193 15.92 4.90 -0.53
C LYS A 193 14.41 4.92 -0.60
N PHE A 194 13.80 3.79 -0.91
CA PHE A 194 12.35 3.66 -0.85
C PHE A 194 11.93 2.29 -0.35
N GLN A 195 10.72 2.25 0.20
CA GLN A 195 10.13 1.05 0.74
C GLN A 195 8.64 0.99 0.37
N PHE A 196 8.20 -0.20 -0.03
CA PHE A 196 6.79 -0.53 -0.15
C PHE A 196 6.50 -1.74 0.72
N SER A 197 5.38 -1.73 1.43
CA SER A 197 5.02 -2.79 2.36
C SER A 197 3.51 -2.94 2.52
N PHE A 198 3.04 -4.18 2.51
CA PHE A 198 1.65 -4.51 2.79
C PHE A 198 1.53 -5.84 3.52
N LYS A 199 0.37 -6.07 4.13
CA LYS A 199 -0.07 -7.36 4.63
C LYS A 199 -1.47 -7.67 4.12
N TYR A 200 -1.72 -8.94 3.82
CA TYR A 200 -2.99 -9.46 3.36
C TYR A 200 -3.52 -10.51 4.34
N LYS A 201 -4.68 -10.26 4.94
CA LYS A 201 -5.33 -11.15 5.90
C LYS A 201 -5.82 -12.43 5.24
N LEU A 202 -5.18 -13.54 5.57
CA LEU A 202 -5.51 -14.88 5.11
C LEU A 202 -6.66 -15.46 5.94
N LEU A 203 -6.48 -15.49 7.27
CA LEU A 203 -7.41 -16.10 8.23
C LEU A 203 -7.72 -15.14 9.37
N ASP A 204 -8.92 -15.28 9.91
CA ASP A 204 -9.43 -14.51 11.03
C ASP A 204 -10.02 -15.51 12.03
N PHE A 205 -9.44 -15.58 13.23
CA PHE A 205 -9.80 -16.60 14.23
C PHE A 205 -10.85 -16.11 15.22
N ARG A 206 -11.53 -14.99 14.94
CA ARG A 206 -12.59 -14.43 15.79
C ARG A 206 -13.78 -15.37 16.01
N ASP A 207 -14.04 -16.28 15.06
CA ASP A 207 -15.14 -17.25 15.15
C ASP A 207 -14.78 -18.52 15.96
N VAL A 208 -13.56 -18.62 16.50
CA VAL A 208 -13.09 -19.78 17.28
C VAL A 208 -13.08 -19.45 18.79
N GLY A 209 -14.26 -19.52 19.41
CA GLY A 209 -14.48 -19.37 20.86
C GLY A 209 -14.70 -17.94 21.35
N GLU A 210 -15.05 -17.79 22.63
CA GLU A 210 -15.19 -16.48 23.30
C GLU A 210 -13.81 -15.82 23.48
N GLN A 211 -13.27 -15.19 22.43
CA GLN A 211 -11.96 -14.56 22.47
C GLN A 211 -12.10 -13.04 22.54
N ARG A 212 -11.52 -12.41 23.58
CA ARG A 212 -11.45 -10.94 23.71
C ARG A 212 -10.42 -10.27 22.78
N MET A 213 -9.56 -11.05 22.10
CA MET A 213 -8.48 -10.53 21.25
C MET A 213 -8.66 -10.94 19.79
N ALA A 214 -8.39 -10.02 18.86
CA ALA A 214 -8.41 -10.32 17.43
C ALA A 214 -7.13 -11.07 17.06
N ARG A 215 -7.28 -12.33 16.64
CA ARG A 215 -6.18 -13.19 16.18
C ARG A 215 -6.32 -13.41 14.68
N THR A 216 -5.26 -13.12 13.94
CA THR A 216 -5.29 -13.13 12.48
C THR A 216 -4.00 -13.71 11.91
N LEU A 217 -4.13 -14.40 10.77
CA LEU A 217 -2.98 -14.85 9.99
C LEU A 217 -2.92 -14.00 8.71
N HIS A 218 -1.75 -13.45 8.41
CA HIS A 218 -1.52 -12.60 7.25
C HIS A 218 -0.33 -13.07 6.43
N PHE A 219 -0.38 -12.80 5.13
CA PHE A 219 0.80 -12.78 4.27
C PHE A 219 1.31 -11.34 4.19
N GLY A 220 2.55 -11.09 4.61
CA GLY A 220 3.23 -9.82 4.49
C GLY A 220 4.20 -9.81 3.32
N PHE A 221 4.40 -8.64 2.72
CA PHE A 221 5.50 -8.43 1.78
C PHE A 221 6.03 -7.02 1.92
N THR A 222 7.33 -6.92 2.19
CA THR A 222 8.08 -5.65 2.19
C THR A 222 9.16 -5.72 1.13
N GLN A 223 9.31 -4.65 0.35
CA GLN A 223 10.44 -4.46 -0.54
C GLN A 223 11.12 -3.13 -0.21
N ARG A 224 12.43 -3.18 -0.02
CA ARG A 224 13.25 -2.00 0.27
C ARG A 224 14.40 -1.90 -0.72
N SER A 225 14.55 -0.76 -1.37
CA SER A 225 15.61 -0.55 -2.36
C SER A 225 16.44 0.67 -2.01
N LEU A 226 17.76 0.53 -2.15
CA LEU A 226 18.71 1.64 -2.18
C LEU A 226 19.08 1.87 -3.64
N TRP A 227 18.90 3.11 -4.09
CA TRP A 227 19.06 3.51 -5.48
C TRP A 227 20.11 4.60 -5.60
N ASP A 228 21.17 4.28 -6.32
CA ASP A 228 22.18 5.24 -6.73
C ASP A 228 21.66 5.97 -7.99
N ILE A 229 20.85 7.00 -7.78
CA ILE A 229 20.24 7.77 -8.89
C ILE A 229 21.31 8.63 -9.58
N ALA A 230 22.24 9.17 -8.80
CA ALA A 230 23.28 10.07 -9.28
C ALA A 230 24.42 9.32 -10.02
N GLY A 231 24.56 8.02 -9.79
CA GLY A 231 25.56 7.17 -10.44
C GLY A 231 25.34 6.97 -11.95
N VAL A 232 26.38 6.43 -12.61
CA VAL A 232 26.37 6.20 -14.06
C VAL A 232 25.29 5.18 -14.43
N SER A 233 24.33 5.61 -15.26
CA SER A 233 23.13 4.84 -15.64
C SER A 233 22.14 4.60 -14.49
N SER A 234 22.27 5.33 -13.38
CA SER A 234 21.35 5.31 -12.24
C SER A 234 20.99 3.90 -11.74
N PRO A 235 21.96 3.04 -11.36
CA PRO A 235 21.69 1.64 -11.02
C PRO A 235 21.10 1.49 -9.61
N PHE A 236 20.26 0.47 -9.40
CA PHE A 236 19.94 0.03 -8.04
C PHE A 236 21.18 -0.53 -7.36
N TYR A 237 21.52 0.05 -6.21
CA TYR A 237 22.63 -0.40 -5.38
C TYR A 237 22.33 -1.77 -4.74
N ASP A 238 21.16 -1.85 -4.10
CA ASP A 238 20.62 -3.06 -3.49
C ASP A 238 19.09 -3.04 -3.44
N THR A 239 18.47 -4.21 -3.42
CA THR A 239 17.01 -4.36 -3.28
C THR A 239 16.72 -5.60 -2.47
N SER A 240 16.13 -5.44 -1.29
CA SER A 240 15.74 -6.54 -0.40
C SER A 240 14.26 -6.86 -0.57
N TYR A 241 13.96 -8.14 -0.81
CA TYR A 241 12.62 -8.71 -0.90
C TYR A 241 12.31 -9.49 0.38
N MET A 242 11.24 -9.12 1.08
CA MET A 242 10.91 -9.64 2.41
C MET A 242 9.46 -10.17 2.48
N PRO A 243 9.17 -11.37 1.95
CA PRO A 243 7.88 -12.02 2.20
C PRO A 243 7.82 -12.61 3.62
N GLU A 244 6.64 -12.54 4.23
CA GLU A 244 6.41 -12.91 5.62
C GLU A 244 5.09 -13.68 5.79
N LEU A 245 5.06 -14.67 6.69
CA LEU A 245 3.83 -15.25 7.20
C LEU A 245 3.68 -14.81 8.65
N ILE A 246 2.63 -14.05 8.92
CA ILE A 246 2.47 -13.26 10.14
C ILE A 246 1.25 -13.76 10.92
N TYR A 247 1.47 -14.20 12.15
CA TYR A 247 0.42 -14.37 13.15
C TYR A 247 0.37 -13.13 14.04
N GLU A 248 -0.78 -12.46 14.11
CA GLU A 248 -0.96 -11.22 14.86
C GLU A 248 -2.12 -11.37 15.84
N SER A 249 -1.90 -10.98 17.09
CA SER A 249 -2.90 -10.93 18.15
C SER A 249 -2.96 -9.51 18.69
N LEU A 250 -3.96 -8.76 18.25
CA LEU A 250 -4.17 -7.38 18.67
C LEU A 250 -5.01 -7.34 19.95
N ALA A 251 -4.60 -6.50 20.89
CA ALA A 251 -5.43 -6.21 22.05
C ALA A 251 -6.76 -5.57 21.58
N PRO A 252 -7.89 -5.89 22.24
CA PRO A 252 -9.13 -5.16 21.99
C PRO A 252 -8.89 -3.67 22.20
N ALA A 253 -9.64 -2.82 21.48
CA ALA A 253 -9.62 -1.39 21.72
C ALA A 253 -9.82 -1.14 23.23
N PRO A 254 -8.99 -0.30 23.88
CA PRO A 254 -9.08 -0.10 25.32
C PRO A 254 -10.50 0.33 25.71
N GLU A 255 -11.19 -0.49 26.51
CA GLU A 255 -12.51 -0.15 27.06
C GLU A 255 -12.39 1.02 28.05
N GLN A 256 -11.23 1.17 28.69
CA GLN A 256 -10.86 2.29 29.56
C GLN A 256 -9.79 3.16 28.90
N ARG A 257 -10.08 4.45 28.81
CA ARG A 257 -9.21 5.48 28.20
C ARG A 257 -8.22 6.11 29.19
N ASP A 258 -8.26 5.70 30.46
CA ASP A 258 -7.49 6.32 31.56
C ASP A 258 -6.25 5.51 32.00
N THR A 259 -5.86 4.47 31.27
CA THR A 259 -4.65 3.71 31.60
C THR A 259 -3.41 4.32 30.96
N TRP A 260 -2.46 4.78 31.78
CA TRP A 260 -1.17 5.34 31.33
C TRP A 260 -0.31 4.35 30.53
N VAL A 261 -0.61 3.05 30.59
CA VAL A 261 0.00 1.99 29.77
C VAL A 261 -1.09 1.26 29.01
N THR A 262 -0.88 1.09 27.71
CA THR A 262 -1.75 0.29 26.84
C THR A 262 -0.90 -0.72 26.09
N TRP A 263 -1.14 -2.01 26.31
CA TRP A 263 -0.56 -3.05 25.46
C TRP A 263 -1.36 -3.18 24.16
N LEU A 264 -0.70 -3.08 23.02
CA LEU A 264 -1.35 -3.06 21.70
C LEU A 264 -1.46 -4.47 21.09
N GLY A 265 -0.72 -5.43 21.63
CA GLY A 265 -0.70 -6.81 21.16
C GLY A 265 0.69 -7.30 20.80
N PHE A 266 0.73 -8.42 20.10
CA PHE A 266 1.97 -9.03 19.63
C PHE A 266 1.81 -9.63 18.24
N GLN A 267 2.95 -9.81 17.59
CA GLN A 267 3.11 -10.39 16.28
C GLN A 267 4.22 -11.45 16.34
N VAL A 268 3.99 -12.61 15.74
CA VAL A 268 5.01 -13.63 15.49
C VAL A 268 5.00 -13.95 14.01
N ALA A 269 6.17 -13.97 13.37
CA ALA A 269 6.23 -14.21 11.94
C ALA A 269 7.44 -15.03 11.51
N LEU A 270 7.24 -15.78 10.42
CA LEU A 270 8.31 -16.36 9.62
C LEU A 270 8.60 -15.39 8.48
N LYS A 271 9.86 -14.98 8.34
CA LYS A 271 10.31 -13.98 7.37
C LYS A 271 11.46 -14.53 6.55
N HIS A 272 11.33 -14.45 5.24
CA HIS A 272 12.46 -14.58 4.33
C HIS A 272 12.95 -13.17 3.98
N GLU A 273 14.25 -12.98 3.82
CA GLU A 273 14.82 -11.76 3.26
C GLU A 273 15.96 -12.15 2.31
N SER A 274 15.92 -11.64 1.08
CA SER A 274 17.01 -11.80 0.13
C SER A 274 17.16 -10.58 -0.76
N ASN A 275 18.35 -10.41 -1.35
CA ASN A 275 18.59 -9.31 -2.29
C ASN A 275 18.30 -9.65 -3.76
N GLY A 276 17.84 -10.86 -4.05
CA GLY A 276 17.52 -11.33 -5.40
C GLY A 276 18.71 -11.36 -6.37
N ARG A 277 19.95 -11.40 -5.85
CA ARG A 277 21.18 -11.55 -6.63
C ARG A 277 21.65 -13.01 -6.64
N ASP A 278 22.54 -13.32 -7.57
CA ASP A 278 23.19 -14.62 -7.68
C ASP A 278 24.69 -14.57 -7.33
N GLY A 279 25.29 -15.75 -7.20
CA GLY A 279 26.73 -15.92 -7.00
C GLY A 279 27.28 -15.16 -5.77
N PRO A 280 28.48 -14.58 -5.84
CA PRO A 280 29.12 -13.89 -4.70
C PRO A 280 28.34 -12.69 -4.17
N MET A 281 27.40 -12.15 -4.96
CA MET A 281 26.56 -11.02 -4.59
C MET A 281 25.25 -11.45 -3.92
N SER A 282 24.91 -12.75 -3.96
CA SER A 282 23.74 -13.31 -3.29
C SER A 282 23.82 -13.06 -1.80
N ARG A 283 22.73 -12.58 -1.22
CA ARG A 283 22.56 -12.49 0.23
C ARG A 283 21.15 -12.93 0.58
N SER A 284 21.03 -13.77 1.61
CA SER A 284 19.75 -14.29 2.05
C SER A 284 19.75 -14.70 3.52
N LEU A 285 18.57 -14.68 4.12
CA LEU A 285 18.32 -15.19 5.46
C LEU A 285 16.85 -15.59 5.62
N ASN A 286 16.60 -16.50 6.56
CA ASN A 286 15.25 -16.78 7.06
C ASN A 286 15.25 -16.60 8.57
N THR A 287 14.25 -15.88 9.08
CA THR A 287 14.07 -15.65 10.51
C THR A 287 12.68 -16.05 10.98
N VAL A 288 12.60 -16.46 12.24
CA VAL A 288 11.38 -16.35 13.04
C VAL A 288 11.54 -15.17 13.98
N TYR A 289 10.56 -14.30 14.08
CA TYR A 289 10.60 -13.17 15.00
C TYR A 289 9.32 -13.03 15.81
N GLY A 290 9.46 -12.44 17.00
CA GLY A 290 8.37 -11.98 17.84
C GLY A 290 8.52 -10.48 18.10
N ARG A 291 7.48 -9.72 17.81
CA ARG A 291 7.38 -8.27 18.06
C ARG A 291 6.19 -8.01 18.98
N SER A 292 6.35 -7.16 19.99
CA SER A 292 5.24 -6.69 20.83
C SER A 292 5.22 -5.17 20.79
N ALA A 293 4.09 -4.54 21.09
CA ALA A 293 4.00 -3.09 21.18
C ALA A 293 3.25 -2.67 22.45
N VAL A 294 3.84 -1.75 23.20
CA VAL A 294 3.25 -1.13 24.39
C VAL A 294 3.31 0.38 24.20
N ALA A 295 2.17 1.04 24.38
CA ALA A 295 2.07 2.49 24.38
C ALA A 295 2.02 3.03 25.82
N PHE A 296 2.68 4.16 26.04
CA PHE A 296 2.66 4.93 27.28
C PHE A 296 2.08 6.32 26.99
N GLY A 297 1.11 6.75 27.80
CA GLY A 297 0.37 7.99 27.58
C GLY A 297 -0.93 7.78 26.79
N ASP A 298 -1.50 8.87 26.32
CA ASP A 298 -2.79 8.89 25.62
C ASP A 298 -2.59 8.66 24.12
N LEU A 299 -3.19 7.58 23.60
CA LEU A 299 -3.11 7.19 22.19
C LEU A 299 -3.69 8.26 21.25
N ASP A 300 -4.67 9.05 21.69
CA ASP A 300 -5.26 10.13 20.90
C ASP A 300 -4.46 11.45 21.00
N SER A 301 -3.43 11.46 21.86
CA SER A 301 -2.54 12.59 22.11
C SER A 301 -1.07 12.15 21.99
N TRP A 302 -0.18 12.79 22.74
CA TRP A 302 1.22 12.39 22.84
C TRP A 302 1.35 11.05 23.57
N HIS A 303 1.97 10.10 22.89
CA HIS A 303 2.29 8.80 23.44
C HIS A 303 3.68 8.33 23.00
N LEU A 304 4.28 7.49 23.84
CA LEU A 304 5.50 6.75 23.54
C LEU A 304 5.12 5.30 23.26
N LEU A 305 5.35 4.83 22.04
CA LEU A 305 5.26 3.42 21.68
C LEU A 305 6.63 2.77 21.80
N VAL A 306 6.69 1.67 22.54
CA VAL A 306 7.87 0.82 22.72
C VAL A 306 7.57 -0.53 22.07
N ALA A 307 8.33 -0.86 21.02
CA ALA A 307 8.16 -2.08 20.25
C ALA A 307 9.47 -2.89 20.20
N PRO A 308 9.71 -3.78 21.18
CA PRO A 308 10.80 -4.74 21.09
C PRO A 308 10.47 -5.84 20.07
N GLU A 309 11.47 -6.21 19.28
CA GLU A 309 11.48 -7.35 18.37
C GLU A 309 12.68 -8.24 18.69
N VAL A 310 12.45 -9.53 18.84
CA VAL A 310 13.49 -10.55 18.97
C VAL A 310 13.34 -11.55 17.86
N PHE A 311 14.45 -12.04 17.33
CA PHE A 311 14.44 -12.97 16.20
C PHE A 311 15.55 -14.01 16.27
N ALA A 312 15.29 -15.15 15.63
CA ALA A 312 16.24 -16.24 15.46
C ALA A 312 16.35 -16.61 13.98
N TYR A 313 17.55 -16.98 13.55
CA TYR A 313 17.80 -17.47 12.20
C TYR A 313 17.43 -18.96 12.13
N VAL A 314 16.58 -19.33 11.17
CA VAL A 314 16.00 -20.69 11.06
C VAL A 314 16.48 -21.48 9.86
N SER A 315 17.35 -20.90 9.03
CA SER A 315 17.99 -21.54 7.88
C SER A 315 19.50 -21.34 7.89
N SER A 316 20.18 -22.00 6.95
CA SER A 316 21.57 -21.68 6.62
C SER A 316 21.70 -20.19 6.27
N LEU A 317 22.86 -19.63 6.62
CA LEU A 317 23.32 -18.29 6.25
C LEU A 317 24.54 -18.40 5.33
N GLU A 318 24.61 -19.42 4.48
CA GLU A 318 25.78 -19.72 3.64
C GLU A 318 26.24 -18.52 2.81
N ASP A 319 25.30 -17.75 2.25
CA ASP A 319 25.55 -16.53 1.49
C ASP A 319 26.18 -15.39 2.33
N ASN A 320 26.03 -15.46 3.65
CA ASN A 320 26.46 -14.43 4.61
C ASN A 320 26.66 -15.02 6.02
N PRO A 321 27.70 -15.84 6.25
CA PRO A 321 27.81 -16.70 7.44
C PRO A 321 27.96 -15.96 8.78
N ASP A 322 28.47 -14.74 8.73
CA ASP A 322 28.70 -13.86 9.87
C ASP A 322 27.68 -12.71 9.97
N LEU A 323 26.57 -12.76 9.23
CA LEU A 323 25.51 -11.74 9.28
C LEU A 323 25.07 -11.42 10.72
N LYS A 324 24.98 -12.45 11.57
CA LYS A 324 24.63 -12.33 13.00
C LYS A 324 25.59 -11.43 13.80
N ASP A 325 26.85 -11.31 13.38
CA ASP A 325 27.83 -10.48 14.07
C ASP A 325 27.56 -8.99 13.82
N TYR A 326 26.73 -8.64 12.83
CA TYR A 326 26.34 -7.27 12.49
C TYR A 326 24.86 -6.98 12.81
N ARG A 327 23.95 -7.92 12.52
CA ARG A 327 22.50 -7.76 12.78
C ARG A 327 22.05 -8.19 14.17
N GLY A 328 22.79 -9.10 14.81
CA GLY A 328 22.40 -9.70 16.09
C GLY A 328 21.08 -10.47 16.02
N TYR A 329 20.28 -10.30 17.07
CA TYR A 329 19.08 -11.12 17.36
C TYR A 329 17.89 -10.31 17.87
N GLY A 330 17.98 -8.98 17.82
CA GLY A 330 16.91 -8.12 18.30
C GLY A 330 16.98 -6.71 17.75
N ARG A 331 15.83 -6.06 17.74
CA ARG A 331 15.61 -4.68 17.35
C ARG A 331 14.69 -4.03 18.37
N LEU A 332 14.94 -2.77 18.71
CA LEU A 332 14.06 -1.98 19.55
C LEU A 332 13.61 -0.76 18.76
N THR A 333 12.30 -0.56 18.68
CA THR A 333 11.70 0.66 18.10
C THR A 333 11.04 1.46 19.21
N LEU A 334 11.37 2.74 19.30
CA LEU A 334 10.73 3.73 20.15
C LEU A 334 10.07 4.76 19.24
N LEU A 335 8.79 5.08 19.44
CA LEU A 335 8.11 6.12 18.69
C LEU A 335 7.45 7.09 19.66
N LEU A 336 7.84 8.36 19.61
CA LEU A 336 7.18 9.45 20.31
C LEU A 336 6.41 10.28 19.30
N GLY A 337 5.09 10.39 19.46
CA GLY A 337 4.29 11.13 18.50
C GLY A 337 2.84 11.33 18.94
N LYS A 338 2.08 11.94 18.04
CA LYS A 338 0.63 12.09 18.11
C LYS A 338 0.01 11.53 16.83
N ASN A 339 -1.13 10.84 16.91
CA ASN A 339 -1.79 10.17 15.79
C ASN A 339 -1.85 11.00 14.50
N ASP A 340 -2.25 12.26 14.60
CA ASP A 340 -2.40 13.19 13.46
C ASP A 340 -1.33 14.30 13.43
N GLY A 341 -0.31 14.19 14.29
CA GLY A 341 0.72 15.19 14.49
C GLY A 341 2.11 14.70 14.07
N PRO A 342 3.17 15.50 14.35
CA PRO A 342 4.54 15.08 14.13
C PRO A 342 4.89 13.85 14.99
N SER A 343 5.83 13.03 14.51
CA SER A 343 6.37 11.90 15.28
C SER A 343 7.87 11.75 15.03
N VAL A 344 8.57 11.24 16.04
CA VAL A 344 9.96 10.79 15.95
C VAL A 344 10.00 9.31 16.31
N SER A 345 10.56 8.49 15.43
CA SER A 345 10.87 7.10 15.71
C SER A 345 12.38 6.89 15.78
N VAL A 346 12.83 6.07 16.72
CA VAL A 346 14.20 5.60 16.86
C VAL A 346 14.18 4.09 16.83
N THR A 347 14.82 3.51 15.83
CA THR A 347 15.00 2.07 15.69
C THR A 347 16.47 1.72 15.90
N THR A 348 16.77 0.79 16.80
CA THR A 348 18.15 0.36 17.06
C THR A 348 18.28 -1.16 17.10
N TRP A 349 19.44 -1.65 16.68
CA TRP A 349 19.87 -3.05 16.78
C TRP A 349 21.39 -3.10 16.94
N ALA A 350 21.91 -4.24 17.35
CA ALA A 350 23.34 -4.45 17.46
C ALA A 350 23.70 -5.89 17.12
N GLY A 351 24.93 -6.09 16.63
CA GLY A 351 25.53 -7.38 16.37
C GLY A 351 25.53 -8.34 17.57
N LYS A 352 25.76 -9.64 17.32
CA LYS A 352 25.77 -10.70 18.36
C LYS A 352 26.61 -10.37 19.60
N LYS A 353 27.76 -9.72 19.43
CA LYS A 353 28.67 -9.31 20.52
C LYS A 353 28.45 -7.87 20.99
N LEU A 354 27.39 -7.21 20.53
CA LEU A 354 27.04 -5.80 20.78
C LEU A 354 28.10 -4.79 20.32
N ASN A 355 29.04 -5.20 19.46
CA ASN A 355 30.14 -4.36 18.97
C ASN A 355 29.84 -3.67 17.61
N HIS A 356 28.79 -4.10 16.91
CA HIS A 356 28.31 -3.48 15.67
C HIS A 356 26.91 -2.90 15.92
N GLY A 357 26.85 -1.70 16.52
CA GLY A 357 25.60 -1.00 16.80
C GLY A 357 25.06 -0.28 15.57
N SER A 358 23.75 -0.13 15.50
CA SER A 358 23.08 0.64 14.45
C SER A 358 21.87 1.37 15.00
N VAL A 359 21.61 2.55 14.43
CA VAL A 359 20.46 3.39 14.76
C VAL A 359 19.88 4.01 13.50
N GLN A 360 18.56 4.04 13.43
CA GLN A 360 17.79 4.80 12.46
C GLN A 360 16.87 5.75 13.22
N VAL A 361 16.85 7.02 12.84
CA VAL A 361 15.97 8.04 13.40
C VAL A 361 15.09 8.59 12.28
N ASP A 362 13.77 8.48 12.45
CA ASP A 362 12.77 8.92 11.48
C ASP A 362 11.93 10.05 12.08
N LEU A 363 12.07 11.26 11.56
CA LEU A 363 11.20 12.41 11.86
C LEU A 363 10.13 12.52 10.78
N THR A 364 8.87 12.43 11.18
CA THR A 364 7.72 12.46 10.27
C THR A 364 6.80 13.63 10.60
N LEU A 365 6.48 14.47 9.61
CA LEU A 365 5.62 15.65 9.73
C LEU A 365 4.40 15.51 8.80
N PRO A 366 3.15 15.63 9.27
CA PRO A 366 1.98 15.51 8.41
C PRO A 366 1.91 16.65 7.39
N ILE A 367 1.65 16.32 6.14
CA ILE A 367 1.39 17.25 5.04
C ILE A 367 -0.08 17.16 4.67
N ARG A 368 -0.82 18.25 4.89
CA ARG A 368 -2.22 18.36 4.46
C ARG A 368 -2.26 19.28 3.23
N THR A 369 -2.69 18.77 2.08
CA THR A 369 -2.85 19.54 0.84
C THR A 369 -4.15 19.15 0.15
N GLN A 370 -4.79 20.09 -0.54
CA GLN A 370 -6.06 19.85 -1.23
C GLN A 370 -5.92 18.94 -2.45
N LEU A 371 -4.70 18.79 -2.98
CA LEU A 371 -4.42 17.94 -4.14
C LEU A 371 -4.30 16.46 -3.78
N LEU A 372 -3.94 16.12 -2.54
CA LEU A 372 -3.78 14.76 -2.07
C LEU A 372 -4.94 14.45 -1.13
N ASN A 373 -5.82 13.56 -1.54
CA ASN A 373 -6.96 13.10 -0.76
C ASN A 373 -6.60 11.93 0.19
N PHE A 374 -5.31 11.73 0.49
CA PHE A 374 -4.81 10.72 1.41
C PHE A 374 -3.72 11.31 2.32
N GLU A 375 -3.62 10.80 3.55
CA GLU A 375 -2.61 11.23 4.53
C GLU A 375 -1.21 11.01 3.96
N THR A 376 -0.42 12.08 3.91
CA THR A 376 0.96 12.08 3.40
C THR A 376 1.83 12.77 4.42
N TYR A 377 3.07 12.32 4.58
CA TYR A 377 4.00 12.87 5.54
C TYR A 377 5.31 13.27 4.87
N PHE A 378 5.91 14.37 5.33
CA PHE A 378 7.31 14.64 5.08
C PHE A 378 8.15 13.77 6.03
N LEU A 379 9.10 13.02 5.49
CA LEU A 379 9.98 12.15 6.26
C LEU A 379 11.41 12.67 6.15
N ILE A 380 12.10 12.80 7.28
CA ILE A 380 13.56 12.92 7.38
C ILE A 380 14.08 11.68 8.11
N GLN A 381 14.96 10.94 7.48
CA GLN A 381 15.57 9.73 8.02
C GLN A 381 17.08 9.93 8.16
N TYR A 382 17.58 9.67 9.35
CA TYR A 382 19.01 9.55 9.63
C TYR A 382 19.33 8.10 9.93
N PHE A 383 20.36 7.55 9.29
CA PHE A 383 20.88 6.22 9.55
C PHE A 383 22.36 6.32 9.94
N ASN A 384 22.77 5.58 10.96
CA ASN A 384 24.16 5.44 11.36
C ASN A 384 24.39 4.03 11.91
N GLY A 385 25.26 3.25 11.26
CA GLY A 385 25.64 1.91 11.70
C GLY A 385 25.84 0.91 10.58
N TYR A 386 25.55 -0.36 10.85
CA TYR A 386 25.76 -1.50 9.96
C TYR A 386 24.44 -2.09 9.45
N GLY A 387 24.47 -2.74 8.29
CA GLY A 387 23.29 -3.48 7.82
C GLY A 387 22.14 -2.62 7.28
N GLU A 388 22.43 -1.41 6.79
CA GLU A 388 21.42 -0.61 6.07
C GLU A 388 20.87 -1.37 4.86
N SER A 389 21.77 -2.01 4.11
CA SER A 389 21.48 -2.90 2.98
C SER A 389 21.98 -4.31 3.28
N LEU A 390 21.39 -5.30 2.61
CA LEU A 390 21.83 -6.68 2.78
C LEU A 390 23.13 -6.94 2.02
N ARG A 391 23.33 -6.27 0.89
CA ARG A 391 24.59 -6.27 0.12
C ARG A 391 25.80 -5.86 0.96
N SER A 392 25.71 -4.71 1.64
CA SER A 392 26.80 -4.09 2.40
C SER A 392 26.64 -4.24 3.91
N TYR A 393 26.14 -5.37 4.39
CA TYR A 393 25.83 -5.53 5.82
C TYR A 393 27.03 -5.38 6.76
N ARG A 394 28.25 -5.55 6.24
CA ARG A 394 29.52 -5.42 6.97
C ARG A 394 30.05 -4.00 7.02
N GLU A 395 29.56 -3.13 6.15
CA GLU A 395 30.05 -1.77 6.01
C GLU A 395 29.27 -0.85 6.95
N HIS A 396 29.99 0.08 7.58
CA HIS A 396 29.38 1.14 8.35
C HIS A 396 28.96 2.27 7.40
N SER A 397 27.70 2.70 7.47
CA SER A 397 27.21 3.88 6.75
C SER A 397 26.62 4.90 7.71
N GLU A 398 26.74 6.17 7.34
CA GLU A 398 26.09 7.30 7.99
C GLU A 398 25.48 8.16 6.89
N THR A 399 24.17 8.41 6.95
CA THR A 399 23.46 9.10 5.86
C THR A 399 22.18 9.77 6.37
N VAL A 400 21.85 10.91 5.76
CA VAL A 400 20.58 11.62 5.97
C VAL A 400 19.83 11.68 4.64
N ARG A 401 18.57 11.27 4.65
CA ARG A 401 17.67 11.36 3.49
C ARG A 401 16.35 11.99 3.89
N ALA A 402 15.68 12.64 2.96
CA ALA A 402 14.35 13.20 3.18
C ALA A 402 13.44 13.05 1.96
N GLY A 403 12.14 13.07 2.18
CA GLY A 403 11.15 12.92 1.12
C GLY A 403 9.76 12.72 1.68
N PHE A 404 9.01 11.79 1.10
CA PHE A 404 7.61 11.58 1.42
C PHE A 404 7.35 10.18 1.91
N SER A 405 6.43 10.07 2.87
CA SER A 405 5.90 8.82 3.38
C SER A 405 4.39 8.80 3.26
N LEU A 406 3.83 7.65 2.90
CA LEU A 406 2.40 7.37 2.83
C LEU A 406 1.91 6.65 4.10
N VAL A 407 2.82 5.97 4.79
CA VAL A 407 2.56 5.16 5.99
C VAL A 407 3.80 5.26 6.88
N ARG A 408 3.61 5.57 8.17
CA ARG A 408 4.70 5.74 9.14
C ARG A 408 4.67 4.72 10.26
#